data_AF-A0A914MFH7-F1
#
_entry.id   AF-A0A914MFH7-F1
#
_cell.length_a   1.000
_cell.length_b   1.000
_cell.length_c   1.000
_cell.angle_alpha   90.00
_cell.angle_beta   90.00
_cell.angle_gamma   90.00
#
_symmetry.space_group_name_H-M   'P 1'
#
loop_
_entity.id
_entity.type
_entity.pdbx_description
1 polymer ?
#
loop_
_entity_poly.entity_id
_entity_poly.type
_entity_poly.pdbx_seq_one_letter_code
_entity_poly.pdbx_strand_id
1 'polypeptide(L)'
;MTEEKIQEALAKGDIRSVIQLQSALKFNGGGHINHSIFWTNLCKDGGEPSGKLLQAINRDFGSLQVLQARLNAIAIAVQGSGWGWLGYNKIDKRLEVACCPNQDPLEPTTGLVPLFGIDVWEHAYYLQYKNVRADYVNAIWKIADWKNIEERYESAQTD
;
A
#
# COMPACT_ATOMS: atom_id res chain seq x y z
N MET A 1 -10.86 -22.84 2.53
CA MET A 1 -10.24 -21.63 1.92
C MET A 1 -8.86 -21.96 1.34
N THR A 2 -8.23 -21.06 0.56
CA THR A 2 -6.90 -21.30 -0.05
C THR A 2 -5.84 -21.66 1.00
N GLU A 3 -5.87 -21.01 2.16
CA GLU A 3 -4.97 -21.29 3.29
C GLU A 3 -5.09 -22.73 3.79
N GLU A 4 -6.30 -23.21 4.03
CA GLU A 4 -6.55 -24.61 4.46
C GLU A 4 -6.02 -25.61 3.43
N LYS A 5 -6.21 -25.35 2.13
CA LYS A 5 -5.69 -26.21 1.06
C LYS A 5 -4.17 -26.23 1.01
N ILE A 6 -3.52 -25.09 1.29
CA ILE A 6 -2.06 -25.01 1.39
C ILE A 6 -1.57 -25.79 2.61
N GLN A 7 -2.21 -25.64 3.77
CA GLN A 7 -1.85 -26.38 4.98
C GLN A 7 -1.99 -27.89 4.78
N GLU A 8 -3.07 -28.33 4.14
CA GLU A 8 -3.28 -29.75 3.80
C GLU A 8 -2.21 -30.26 2.81
N ALA A 9 -1.88 -29.49 1.77
CA ALA A 9 -0.85 -29.85 0.81
C ALA A 9 0.54 -29.95 1.46
N LEU A 10 0.88 -29.01 2.35
CA LEU A 10 2.12 -29.04 3.14
C LEU A 10 2.17 -30.27 4.05
N ALA A 11 1.09 -30.57 4.77
CA ALA A 11 1.01 -31.72 5.67
C ALA A 11 1.18 -33.06 4.91
N LYS A 12 0.77 -33.12 3.64
CA LYS A 12 0.94 -34.29 2.76
C LYS A 12 2.26 -34.32 1.99
N GLY A 13 3.09 -33.28 2.10
CA GLY A 13 4.30 -33.12 1.28
C GLY A 13 4.02 -32.91 -0.22
N ASP A 14 2.80 -32.51 -0.59
CA ASP A 14 2.42 -32.24 -1.99
C ASP A 14 2.88 -30.84 -2.43
N ILE A 15 4.16 -30.75 -2.75
CA ILE A 15 4.80 -29.50 -3.19
C ILE A 15 4.17 -28.96 -4.47
N ARG A 16 3.66 -29.81 -5.36
CA ARG A 16 3.03 -29.38 -6.60
C ARG A 16 1.77 -28.56 -6.32
N SER A 17 0.91 -29.04 -5.42
CA SER A 17 -0.29 -28.32 -5.02
C SER A 17 0.06 -27.02 -4.29
N VAL A 18 1.09 -27.01 -3.44
CA VAL A 18 1.57 -25.78 -2.79
C VAL A 18 1.94 -24.72 -3.83
N ILE A 19 2.76 -25.08 -4.84
CA ILE A 19 3.16 -24.16 -5.92
C ILE A 19 1.94 -23.64 -6.69
N GLN A 20 0.97 -24.51 -7.02
CA GLN A 20 -0.24 -24.12 -7.74
C GLN A 20 -1.11 -23.12 -6.97
N LEU A 21 -1.12 -23.20 -5.64
CA LEU A 21 -1.96 -22.35 -4.78
C LEU A 21 -1.31 -21.00 -4.45
N GLN A 22 -0.01 -20.80 -4.70
CA GLN A 22 0.70 -19.57 -4.38
C GLN A 22 0.09 -18.33 -5.04
N SER A 23 -0.33 -18.42 -6.30
CA SER A 23 -0.94 -17.29 -7.02
C SER A 23 -2.26 -16.86 -6.37
N ALA A 24 -3.10 -17.81 -5.98
CA ALA A 24 -4.36 -17.55 -5.29
C ALA A 24 -4.15 -16.98 -3.89
N LEU A 25 -3.14 -17.47 -3.15
CA LEU A 25 -2.79 -16.92 -1.84
C LEU A 25 -2.31 -15.47 -1.97
N LYS A 26 -1.38 -15.22 -2.90
CA LYS A 26 -0.83 -13.89 -3.15
C LYS A 26 -1.92 -12.90 -3.55
N PHE A 27 -2.82 -13.28 -4.47
CA PHE A 27 -3.88 -12.38 -4.93
C PHE A 27 -4.93 -12.09 -3.86
N ASN A 28 -5.48 -13.12 -3.20
CA ASN A 28 -6.56 -12.91 -2.23
C ASN A 28 -6.03 -12.42 -0.88
N GLY A 29 -4.94 -13.01 -0.39
CA GLY A 29 -4.29 -12.59 0.86
C GLY A 29 -3.69 -11.19 0.73
N GLY A 30 -3.04 -10.90 -0.40
CA GLY A 30 -2.56 -9.55 -0.69
C GLY A 30 -3.69 -8.53 -0.77
N GLY A 31 -4.81 -8.88 -1.41
CA GLY A 31 -5.99 -8.03 -1.45
C GLY A 31 -6.55 -7.75 -0.05
N HIS A 32 -6.61 -8.77 0.81
CA HIS A 32 -7.03 -8.60 2.20
C HIS A 32 -6.09 -7.67 2.98
N ILE A 33 -4.77 -7.85 2.88
CA ILE A 33 -3.77 -7.00 3.53
C ILE A 33 -3.90 -5.55 3.05
N ASN A 34 -3.92 -5.35 1.74
CA ASN A 34 -3.95 -4.02 1.12
C ASN A 34 -5.20 -3.24 1.55
N HIS A 35 -6.38 -3.84 1.46
CA HIS A 35 -7.62 -3.16 1.84
C HIS A 35 -7.75 -2.96 3.36
N SER A 36 -7.26 -3.90 4.17
CA SER A 36 -7.26 -3.74 5.63
C SER A 36 -6.43 -2.51 6.06
N ILE A 37 -5.30 -2.27 5.38
CA ILE A 37 -4.50 -1.06 5.58
C ILE A 37 -5.24 0.17 5.02
N PHE A 38 -5.75 0.08 3.80
CA PHE A 38 -6.45 1.16 3.11
C PHE A 38 -7.58 1.77 3.95
N TRP A 39 -8.43 0.95 4.57
CA TRP A 39 -9.52 1.46 5.39
C TRP A 39 -9.03 2.25 6.61
N THR A 40 -7.91 1.84 7.22
CA THR A 40 -7.30 2.56 8.34
C THR A 40 -6.53 3.81 7.92
N ASN A 41 -6.13 3.89 6.65
CA ASN A 41 -5.45 5.04 6.07
C ASN A 41 -6.40 6.19 5.70
N LEU A 42 -7.72 6.02 5.84
CA LEU A 42 -8.71 7.00 5.43
C LEU A 42 -9.59 7.46 6.59
N CYS A 43 -9.74 8.78 6.75
CA CYS A 43 -10.71 9.35 7.67
C CYS A 43 -11.22 10.72 7.18
N LYS A 44 -12.35 11.18 7.73
CA LYS A 44 -12.99 12.44 7.31
C LYS A 44 -12.14 13.68 7.64
N ASP A 45 -11.42 13.63 8.75
CA ASP A 45 -10.63 14.74 9.30
C ASP A 45 -9.17 14.31 9.44
N GLY A 46 -8.53 14.02 8.29
CA GLY A 46 -7.19 13.43 8.18
C GLY A 46 -6.05 14.20 8.83
N GLY A 47 -6.25 15.50 9.06
CA GLY A 47 -5.22 16.40 9.58
C GLY A 47 -4.07 16.61 8.60
N GLU A 48 -2.90 16.88 9.13
CA GLU A 48 -1.65 17.07 8.39
C GLU A 48 -0.56 16.21 9.06
N PRO A 49 0.47 15.75 8.32
CA PRO A 49 1.59 15.04 8.94
C PRO A 49 2.30 15.96 9.92
N SER A 50 2.72 15.41 11.05
CA SER A 50 3.45 16.15 12.08
C SER A 50 4.61 15.31 12.61
N GLY A 51 5.18 15.67 13.75
CA GLY A 51 6.10 14.79 14.47
C GLY A 51 7.29 14.26 13.65
N LYS A 52 7.56 12.96 13.81
CA LYS A 52 8.73 12.30 13.21
C LYS A 52 8.47 11.97 11.74
N LEU A 53 7.23 11.65 11.37
CA LEU A 53 6.88 11.41 9.96
C LEU A 53 7.14 12.64 9.12
N LEU A 54 6.71 13.83 9.56
CA LEU A 54 6.95 15.07 8.79
C LEU A 54 8.46 15.33 8.61
N GLN A 55 9.26 15.09 9.65
CA GLN A 55 10.71 15.20 9.56
C GLN A 55 11.30 14.22 8.54
N ALA A 56 10.82 12.97 8.52
CA ALA A 56 11.24 11.96 7.55
C ALA A 56 10.81 12.31 6.12
N ILE A 57 9.58 12.81 5.94
CA ILE A 57 9.07 13.30 4.65
C ILE A 57 9.97 14.42 4.12
N ASN A 58 10.29 15.41 4.95
CA ASN A 58 11.15 16.52 4.57
C ASN A 58 12.58 16.06 4.27
N ARG A 59 13.10 15.08 5.02
CA ARG A 59 14.44 14.51 4.76
C ARG A 59 14.50 13.77 3.42
N ASP A 60 13.51 12.91 3.14
CA ASP A 60 13.59 11.94 2.03
C ASP A 60 13.03 12.49 0.72
N PHE A 61 12.09 13.45 0.79
CA PHE A 61 11.44 14.06 -0.36
C PHE A 61 11.64 15.57 -0.47
N GLY A 62 12.15 16.25 0.56
CA GLY A 62 12.29 17.70 0.61
C GLY A 62 11.04 18.42 1.09
N SER A 63 9.85 17.95 0.73
CA SER A 63 8.58 18.44 1.25
C SER A 63 7.43 17.44 1.05
N LEU A 64 6.31 17.66 1.77
CA LEU A 64 5.08 16.91 1.56
C LEU A 64 4.57 17.04 0.11
N GLN A 65 4.68 18.22 -0.50
CA GLN A 65 4.23 18.43 -1.88
C GLN A 65 5.04 17.59 -2.87
N VAL A 66 6.35 17.42 -2.65
CA VAL A 66 7.19 16.57 -3.51
C VAL A 66 6.85 15.09 -3.30
N LEU A 67 6.59 14.65 -2.07
CA LEU A 67 6.08 13.31 -1.80
C LEU A 67 4.76 13.06 -2.54
N GLN A 68 3.77 13.93 -2.38
CA GLN A 68 2.47 13.81 -3.04
C GLN A 68 2.63 13.74 -4.56
N ALA A 69 3.45 14.60 -5.15
CA ALA A 69 3.69 14.60 -6.59
C ALA A 69 4.31 13.27 -7.08
N ARG A 70 5.30 12.74 -6.36
CA ARG A 70 5.96 11.47 -6.73
C ARG A 70 5.00 10.28 -6.56
N LEU A 71 4.28 10.20 -5.44
CA LEU A 71 3.34 9.12 -5.20
C LEU A 71 2.17 9.15 -6.20
N ASN A 72 1.64 10.34 -6.51
CA ASN A 72 0.60 10.50 -7.51
C ASN A 72 1.06 10.05 -8.88
N ALA A 73 2.26 10.46 -9.30
CA ALA A 73 2.81 10.09 -10.59
C ALA A 73 2.90 8.56 -10.77
N ILE A 74 3.43 7.85 -9.76
CA ILE A 74 3.55 6.38 -9.85
C ILE A 74 2.20 5.67 -9.74
N ALA A 75 1.27 6.16 -8.92
CA ALA A 75 -0.06 5.57 -8.76
C ALA A 75 -0.90 5.73 -10.04
N ILE A 76 -0.83 6.91 -10.67
CA ILE A 76 -1.52 7.18 -11.94
C ILE A 76 -0.94 6.31 -13.06
N ALA A 77 0.38 6.12 -13.10
CA ALA A 77 1.09 5.38 -14.13
C ALA A 77 0.94 3.85 -14.06
N VAL A 78 0.28 3.30 -13.03
CA VAL A 78 0.01 1.86 -12.94
C VAL A 78 -0.72 1.38 -14.19
N GLN A 79 -0.14 0.42 -14.91
CA GLN A 79 -0.78 -0.18 -16.07
C GLN A 79 -1.76 -1.27 -15.61
N GLY A 80 -3.06 -1.05 -15.87
CA GLY A 80 -4.12 -1.92 -15.38
C GLY A 80 -4.45 -1.64 -13.92
N SER A 81 -4.66 -2.73 -13.17
CA SER A 81 -5.01 -2.71 -11.75
C SER A 81 -3.78 -2.69 -10.85
N GLY A 82 -3.85 -1.99 -9.71
CA GLY A 82 -2.77 -1.99 -8.74
C GLY A 82 -2.91 -0.92 -7.67
N TRP A 83 -1.78 -0.64 -7.03
CA TRP A 83 -1.68 0.25 -5.88
C TRP A 83 -0.47 1.18 -5.98
N GLY A 84 -0.60 2.39 -5.48
CA GLY A 84 0.53 3.26 -5.13
C GLY A 84 0.75 3.26 -3.62
N TRP A 85 2.00 3.18 -3.17
CA TRP A 85 2.36 3.10 -1.76
C TRP A 85 3.43 4.11 -1.38
N LEU A 86 3.28 4.72 -0.21
CA LEU A 86 4.37 5.18 0.63
C LEU A 86 4.76 4.04 1.58
N GLY A 87 6.02 3.65 1.55
CA GLY A 87 6.58 2.61 2.41
C GLY A 87 7.83 3.05 3.16
N TYR A 88 8.17 2.32 4.21
CA TYR A 88 9.41 2.49 4.95
C TYR A 88 10.38 1.36 4.65
N ASN A 89 11.59 1.71 4.20
CA ASN A 89 12.71 0.79 4.05
C ASN A 89 13.47 0.69 5.37
N LYS A 90 13.39 -0.47 6.03
CA LYS A 90 14.07 -0.71 7.32
C LYS A 90 15.60 -0.77 7.20
N ILE A 91 16.12 -1.19 6.04
CA ILE A 91 17.56 -1.32 5.80
C ILE A 91 18.19 0.06 5.66
N ASP A 92 17.63 0.88 4.76
CA ASP A 92 18.14 2.23 4.46
C ASP A 92 17.59 3.30 5.41
N LYS A 93 16.64 2.92 6.29
CA LYS A 93 15.98 3.78 7.28
C LYS A 93 15.34 5.03 6.68
N ARG A 94 14.73 4.86 5.51
CA ARG A 94 14.14 5.93 4.70
C ARG A 94 12.75 5.61 4.18
N LEU A 95 12.01 6.65 3.86
CA LEU A 95 10.76 6.57 3.13
C LEU A 95 11.01 6.39 1.64
N GLU A 96 10.17 5.58 1.02
CA GLU A 96 10.18 5.27 -0.41
C GLU A 96 8.76 5.25 -0.98
N VAL A 97 8.64 5.54 -2.27
CA VAL A 97 7.38 5.37 -3.00
C VAL A 97 7.51 4.19 -3.96
N ALA A 98 6.51 3.33 -3.98
CA ALA A 98 6.50 2.14 -4.82
C ALA A 98 5.09 1.89 -5.39
N CYS A 99 5.00 1.11 -6.46
CA CYS A 99 3.73 0.61 -6.96
C CYS A 99 3.70 -0.92 -6.93
N CYS A 100 2.52 -1.46 -6.68
CA CYS A 100 2.28 -2.90 -6.67
C CYS A 100 1.24 -3.24 -7.72
N PRO A 101 1.52 -4.17 -8.67
CA PRO A 101 0.54 -4.61 -9.63
C PRO A 101 -0.53 -5.47 -8.95
N ASN A 102 -1.76 -5.40 -9.44
CA ASN A 102 -2.89 -6.17 -8.94
C ASN A 102 -3.07 -6.05 -7.41
N GLN A 103 -2.94 -7.17 -6.70
CA GLN A 103 -3.08 -7.23 -5.25
C GLN A 103 -1.78 -7.65 -4.56
N ASP A 104 -0.64 -7.46 -5.21
CA ASP A 104 0.66 -7.75 -4.61
C ASP A 104 0.80 -6.90 -3.32
N PRO A 105 0.98 -7.52 -2.14
CA PRO A 105 1.13 -6.77 -0.91
C PRO A 105 2.55 -6.19 -0.81
N LEU A 106 2.66 -4.92 -0.39
CA LEU A 106 3.92 -4.18 -0.44
C LEU A 106 5.06 -4.89 0.30
N GLU A 107 4.91 -5.16 1.59
CA GLU A 107 6.00 -5.70 2.42
C GLU A 107 6.43 -7.11 2.02
N PRO A 108 5.52 -8.10 1.81
CA PRO A 108 5.96 -9.44 1.41
C PRO A 108 6.60 -9.52 0.02
N THR A 109 6.40 -8.51 -0.84
CA THR A 109 6.93 -8.51 -2.22
C THR A 109 8.12 -7.59 -2.43
N THR A 110 8.31 -6.57 -1.58
CA THR A 110 9.37 -5.56 -1.73
C THR A 110 10.24 -5.39 -0.49
N GLY A 111 9.77 -5.84 0.69
CA GLY A 111 10.38 -5.56 1.99
C GLY A 111 10.07 -4.19 2.56
N LEU A 112 9.33 -3.33 1.84
CA LEU A 112 8.90 -2.01 2.35
C LEU A 112 7.69 -2.15 3.25
N VAL A 113 7.76 -1.62 4.47
CA VAL A 113 6.61 -1.60 5.40
C VAL A 113 5.58 -0.58 4.90
N PRO A 114 4.31 -0.96 4.66
CA PRO A 114 3.29 -0.05 4.12
C PRO A 114 2.84 0.98 5.15
N LEU A 115 2.90 2.26 4.76
CA LEU A 115 2.45 3.39 5.59
C LEU A 115 1.15 3.99 5.07
N PHE A 116 1.11 4.34 3.77
CA PHE A 116 -0.05 4.92 3.09
C PHE A 116 -0.25 4.29 1.73
N GLY A 117 -1.45 3.77 1.45
CA GLY A 117 -1.81 3.13 0.18
C GLY A 117 -2.92 3.85 -0.58
N ILE A 118 -2.80 3.88 -1.91
CA ILE A 118 -3.81 4.41 -2.83
C ILE A 118 -4.25 3.26 -3.77
N ASP A 119 -5.50 2.82 -3.65
CA ASP A 119 -6.10 1.81 -4.55
C ASP A 119 -6.42 2.44 -5.91
N VAL A 120 -5.74 2.01 -6.97
CA VAL A 120 -6.01 2.49 -8.34
C VAL A 120 -6.62 1.40 -9.23
N TRP A 121 -7.20 0.37 -8.63
CA TRP A 121 -8.20 -0.46 -9.31
C TRP A 121 -9.41 0.41 -9.70
N GLU A 122 -9.97 0.18 -10.89
CA GLU A 122 -11.08 0.99 -11.37
C GLU A 122 -12.28 0.95 -10.42
N HIS A 123 -12.54 -0.17 -9.73
CA HIS A 123 -13.63 -0.25 -8.75
C HIS A 123 -13.51 0.77 -7.60
N ALA A 124 -12.31 1.27 -7.31
CA ALA A 124 -12.08 2.20 -6.21
C ALA A 124 -12.58 3.62 -6.52
N TYR A 125 -12.69 3.99 -7.80
CA TYR A 125 -12.97 5.37 -8.19
C TYR A 125 -13.96 5.53 -9.35
N TYR A 126 -14.18 4.52 -10.18
CA TYR A 126 -14.82 4.68 -11.48
C TYR A 126 -16.27 5.18 -11.39
N LEU A 127 -17.00 4.85 -10.33
CA LEU A 127 -18.38 5.34 -10.16
C LEU A 127 -18.43 6.87 -10.04
N GLN A 128 -17.46 7.49 -9.38
CA GLN A 128 -17.42 8.94 -9.12
C GLN A 128 -16.52 9.69 -10.12
N TYR A 129 -15.33 9.16 -10.43
CA TYR A 129 -14.30 9.83 -11.24
C TYR A 129 -14.20 9.29 -12.67
N LYS A 130 -14.95 8.23 -13.01
CA LYS A 130 -14.93 7.58 -14.33
C LYS A 130 -13.50 7.24 -14.75
N ASN A 131 -13.10 7.63 -15.96
CA ASN A 131 -11.76 7.40 -16.50
C ASN A 131 -10.70 8.37 -15.95
N VAL A 132 -11.06 9.35 -15.11
CA VAL A 132 -10.15 10.39 -14.63
C VAL A 132 -9.47 9.96 -13.32
N ARG A 133 -8.64 8.91 -13.39
CA ARG A 133 -7.88 8.37 -12.25
C ARG A 133 -7.09 9.47 -11.51
N ALA A 134 -6.51 10.42 -12.24
CA ALA A 134 -5.72 11.50 -11.68
C ALA A 134 -6.50 12.35 -10.66
N ASP A 135 -7.78 12.61 -10.92
CA ASP A 135 -8.61 13.42 -10.02
C ASP A 135 -8.91 12.68 -8.71
N TYR A 136 -9.12 11.36 -8.78
CA TYR A 136 -9.26 10.51 -7.60
C TYR A 136 -7.97 10.49 -6.77
N VAL A 137 -6.82 10.24 -7.42
CA VAL A 137 -5.50 10.20 -6.76
C VAL A 137 -5.15 11.54 -6.13
N ASN A 138 -5.54 12.67 -6.73
CA ASN A 138 -5.37 13.98 -6.12
C ASN A 138 -6.34 14.23 -4.95
N ALA A 139 -7.57 13.72 -5.03
CA ALA A 139 -8.58 13.93 -4.00
C ALA A 139 -8.34 13.11 -2.73
N ILE A 140 -7.73 11.93 -2.84
CA ILE A 140 -7.56 11.01 -1.71
C ILE A 140 -6.73 11.60 -0.57
N TRP A 141 -5.80 12.51 -0.86
CA TRP A 141 -4.99 13.21 0.14
C TRP A 141 -5.82 14.02 1.15
N LYS A 142 -7.02 14.46 0.77
CA LYS A 142 -7.93 15.22 1.66
C LYS A 142 -8.50 14.37 2.79
N ILE A 143 -8.49 13.06 2.61
CA ILE A 143 -9.02 12.09 3.58
C ILE A 143 -7.94 11.13 4.07
N ALA A 144 -6.65 11.42 3.83
CA ALA A 144 -5.55 10.63 4.34
C ALA A 144 -5.45 10.79 5.86
N ASP A 145 -5.55 9.69 6.61
CA ASP A 145 -5.43 9.68 8.06
C ASP A 145 -3.96 9.75 8.47
N TRP A 146 -3.44 10.98 8.64
CA TRP A 146 -2.03 11.20 8.98
C TRP A 146 -1.64 10.67 10.36
N LYS A 147 -2.61 10.53 11.28
CA LYS A 147 -2.37 9.91 12.58
C LYS A 147 -2.09 8.42 12.40
N ASN A 148 -2.91 7.70 11.63
CA ASN A 148 -2.66 6.29 11.34
C ASN A 148 -1.33 6.07 10.60
N ILE A 149 -1.00 6.95 9.65
CA ILE A 149 0.25 6.86 8.89
C ILE A 149 1.47 7.09 9.81
N GLU A 150 1.40 8.03 10.75
CA GLU A 150 2.44 8.23 11.78
C GLU A 150 2.59 7.00 12.68
N GLU A 151 1.49 6.44 13.20
CA GLU A 151 1.52 5.25 14.07
C GLU A 151 2.18 4.05 13.38
N ARG A 152 1.88 3.84 12.08
CA ARG A 152 2.54 2.83 11.25
C ARG A 152 4.03 3.12 11.08
N TYR A 153 4.38 4.39 10.84
CA TYR A 153 5.77 4.80 10.69
C TYR A 153 6.57 4.55 11.98
N GLU A 154 6.06 4.97 13.13
CA GLU A 154 6.73 4.76 14.41
C GLU A 154 6.91 3.27 14.72
N SER A 155 5.88 2.45 14.47
CA SER A 155 5.96 0.99 14.65
C SER A 155 7.01 0.37 13.71
N ALA A 156 7.08 0.83 12.46
CA ALA A 156 8.04 0.35 11.47
C ALA A 156 9.50 0.67 11.83
N GLN A 157 9.74 1.65 12.70
CA GLN A 157 11.08 2.00 13.20
C GLN A 157 11.56 1.12 14.36
N THR A 158 10.64 0.50 15.10
CA THR A 158 10.95 -0.27 16.32
C THR A 158 11.07 -1.77 16.09
N ASP A 159 10.44 -2.28 15.03
CA ASP A 159 10.45 -3.69 14.63
C ASP A 159 11.66 -4.04 13.73
#